data_AF-E1TEW3-F1
#
_entry.id   AF-E1TEW3-F1
#
_cell.length_a   1.000
_cell.length_b   1.000
_cell.length_c   1.000
_cell.angle_alpha   90.00
_cell.angle_beta   90.00
_cell.angle_gamma   90.00
#
_symmetry.space_group_name_H-M   'P 1'
#
loop_
_entity.id
_entity.type
_entity.pdbx_description
1 polymer ?
#
loop_
_entity_poly.entity_id
_entity_poly.type
_entity_poly.pdbx_seq_one_letter_code
_entity_poly.pdbx_strand_id
1 'polypeptide(L)'
;MTLTCRALAACACMALAAPLAWADGEAPAAAAAAPAAAPAGGYNYPTTGRVEYVLTCMDENGHDFANVYKCSCVIDKMATALPYDEFVDQSTFSRYASLGGEGGAEFRVDHAKAQTKKFRTLQADAYRSCGLGGDKTAASK
;
A
#
# COMPACT_ATOMS: atom_id res chain seq x y z
N MET A 1 49.78 -38.77 30.14
CA MET A 1 49.92 -38.03 28.87
C MET A 1 48.53 -37.53 28.50
N THR A 2 48.13 -36.37 29.05
CA THR A 2 48.06 -35.07 28.33
C THR A 2 46.94 -35.05 27.28
N LEU A 3 46.01 -34.11 27.23
CA LEU A 3 45.50 -33.03 28.10
C LEU A 3 44.39 -32.37 27.25
N THR A 4 43.22 -32.06 27.85
CA THR A 4 42.37 -30.86 27.61
C THR A 4 41.89 -30.52 26.18
N CYS A 5 40.58 -30.47 25.89
CA CYS A 5 39.62 -29.44 26.33
C CYS A 5 40.10 -28.00 26.04
N ARG A 6 39.68 -27.42 24.91
CA ARG A 6 39.75 -25.97 24.61
C ARG A 6 38.31 -25.51 24.37
N ALA A 7 37.67 -24.94 25.39
CA ALA A 7 37.76 -23.56 25.84
C ALA A 7 36.75 -22.66 25.11
N LEU A 8 35.76 -22.26 25.90
CA LEU A 8 34.93 -21.08 25.74
C LEU A 8 35.73 -19.89 25.19
N ALA A 9 35.14 -19.16 24.25
CA ALA A 9 35.43 -17.76 24.01
C ALA A 9 34.11 -16.99 23.96
N ALA A 10 33.69 -16.53 25.14
CA ALA A 10 32.70 -15.48 25.31
C ALA A 10 33.35 -14.10 25.08
N CYS A 11 32.51 -13.12 24.76
CA CYS A 11 32.69 -11.68 25.04
C CYS A 11 33.95 -10.98 24.52
N ALA A 12 33.78 -10.23 23.42
CA ALA A 12 34.28 -8.86 23.18
C ALA A 12 34.00 -8.59 21.68
N CYS A 13 33.15 -7.66 21.27
CA CYS A 13 33.48 -6.24 21.23
C CYS A 13 32.19 -5.41 21.30
N MET A 14 31.92 -4.82 22.47
CA MET A 14 31.21 -3.55 22.53
C MET A 14 32.19 -2.41 22.23
N ALA A 15 31.64 -1.37 21.60
CA ALA A 15 32.11 0.02 21.63
C ALA A 15 33.33 0.40 20.76
N LEU A 16 33.03 0.81 19.53
CA LEU A 16 33.57 2.07 19.00
C LEU A 16 32.38 2.96 18.62
N ALA A 17 31.99 3.78 19.59
CA ALA A 17 31.05 4.88 19.44
C ALA A 17 31.67 5.95 18.54
N ALA A 18 31.06 6.19 17.37
CA ALA A 18 31.25 7.43 16.64
C ALA A 18 30.31 8.49 17.24
N PRO A 19 30.77 9.71 17.55
CA PRO A 19 29.89 10.76 18.03
C PRO A 19 28.94 11.18 16.91
N LEU A 20 27.65 10.91 17.14
CA LEU A 20 26.53 11.57 16.49
C LEU A 20 26.66 13.06 16.79
N ALA A 21 27.05 13.83 15.77
CA ALA A 21 26.88 15.27 15.79
C ALA A 21 25.38 15.56 15.92
N TRP A 22 25.00 16.18 17.05
CA TRP A 22 23.73 16.85 17.19
C TRP A 22 23.70 17.99 16.16
N ALA A 23 22.91 17.83 15.10
CA ALA A 23 22.49 18.94 14.26
C ALA A 23 21.25 19.55 14.91
N ASP A 24 21.33 20.85 15.17
CA ASP A 24 20.30 21.72 15.69
C ASP A 24 18.93 21.49 15.04
N GLY A 25 17.91 21.48 15.90
CA GLY A 25 16.53 21.55 15.49
C GLY A 25 16.23 22.92 14.91
N GLU A 26 16.05 22.96 13.59
CA GLU A 26 15.23 23.96 12.94
C GLU A 26 13.93 23.24 12.53
N ALA A 27 12.88 23.42 13.32
CA ALA A 27 11.55 22.97 12.95
C ALA A 27 11.07 23.80 11.75
N PRO A 28 10.84 23.22 10.56
CA PRO A 28 10.16 23.97 9.52
C PRO A 28 8.74 24.23 10.01
N ALA A 29 8.40 25.51 10.12
CA ALA A 29 7.03 25.97 10.30
C ALA A 29 6.13 25.19 9.33
N ALA A 30 5.04 24.64 9.86
CA ALA A 30 4.00 23.96 9.10
C ALA A 30 3.45 24.93 8.06
N ALA A 31 4.04 24.91 6.86
CA ALA A 31 3.38 25.40 5.66
C ALA A 31 2.19 24.47 5.47
N ALA A 32 0.98 25.01 5.72
CA ALA A 32 -0.25 24.35 5.31
C ALA A 32 -0.08 23.98 3.83
N ALA A 33 0.10 22.69 3.56
CA ALA A 33 0.21 22.17 2.22
C ALA A 33 -1.11 22.49 1.52
N ALA A 34 -1.10 23.53 0.69
CA ALA A 34 -2.14 23.70 -0.31
C ALA A 34 -2.24 22.37 -1.08
N PRO A 35 -3.45 21.89 -1.40
CA PRO A 35 -3.60 20.63 -2.11
C PRO A 35 -2.77 20.71 -3.38
N ALA A 36 -1.72 19.89 -3.44
CA ALA A 36 -0.87 19.82 -4.62
C ALA A 36 -1.79 19.42 -5.78
N ALA A 37 -1.93 20.32 -6.76
CA ALA A 37 -2.66 20.02 -7.97
C ALA A 37 -2.11 18.71 -8.55
N ALA A 38 -3.00 17.79 -8.91
CA ALA A 38 -2.59 16.51 -9.47
C ALA A 38 -1.64 16.78 -10.64
N PRO A 39 -0.44 16.17 -10.66
CA PRO A 39 0.50 16.37 -11.76
C PRO A 39 -0.19 16.03 -13.08
N ALA A 40 0.10 16.80 -14.14
CA ALA A 40 -0.55 16.63 -15.45
C ALA A 40 -0.40 15.21 -16.05
N GLY A 41 0.57 14.42 -15.55
CA GLY A 41 0.80 13.02 -15.91
C GLY A 41 0.31 11.97 -14.90
N GLY A 42 -0.42 12.36 -13.85
CA GLY A 42 -0.77 11.48 -12.74
C GLY A 42 0.39 11.19 -11.78
N TYR A 43 0.09 10.48 -10.70
CA TYR A 43 1.05 10.12 -9.66
C TYR A 43 1.90 8.91 -10.09
N ASN A 44 3.17 8.94 -9.73
CA ASN A 44 4.08 7.86 -10.07
C ASN A 44 4.04 6.75 -9.01
N TYR A 45 3.52 5.58 -9.39
CA TYR A 45 3.52 4.41 -8.52
C TYR A 45 4.74 3.53 -8.84
N PRO A 46 5.43 2.97 -7.82
CA PRO A 46 6.50 2.02 -8.04
C PRO A 46 5.99 0.79 -8.79
N THR A 47 6.85 0.20 -9.62
CA THR A 47 6.52 -0.98 -10.42
C THR A 47 5.98 -2.11 -9.54
N THR A 48 6.57 -2.33 -8.37
CA THR A 48 6.10 -3.34 -7.40
C THR A 48 4.66 -3.10 -6.98
N GLY A 49 4.31 -1.86 -6.57
CA GLY A 49 2.94 -1.51 -6.18
C GLY A 49 1.92 -1.67 -7.30
N ARG A 50 2.30 -1.38 -8.55
CA ARG A 50 1.45 -1.64 -9.72
C ARG A 50 1.20 -3.13 -9.92
N VAL A 51 2.26 -3.94 -9.89
CA VAL A 51 2.18 -5.39 -10.09
C VAL A 51 1.38 -6.06 -8.96
N GLU A 52 1.63 -5.70 -7.70
CA GLU A 52 0.89 -6.23 -6.55
C GLU A 52 -0.61 -5.93 -6.65
N TYR A 53 -0.98 -4.74 -7.10
CA TYR A 53 -2.38 -4.41 -7.36
C TYR A 53 -2.97 -5.27 -8.49
N VAL A 54 -2.26 -5.40 -9.61
CA VAL A 54 -2.73 -6.20 -10.76
C VAL A 54 -2.97 -7.66 -10.33
N LEU A 55 -2.05 -8.25 -9.58
CA LEU A 55 -2.19 -9.60 -9.05
C LEU A 55 -3.43 -9.73 -8.16
N THR A 56 -3.61 -8.81 -7.20
CA THR A 56 -4.79 -8.81 -6.31
C THR A 56 -6.10 -8.63 -7.10
N CYS A 57 -6.11 -7.75 -8.10
CA CYS A 57 -7.27 -7.53 -8.95
C CYS A 57 -7.62 -8.79 -9.77
N MET A 58 -6.61 -9.55 -10.22
CA MET A 58 -6.84 -10.83 -10.89
C MET A 58 -7.40 -11.90 -9.95
N ASP A 59 -6.99 -11.91 -8.68
CA ASP A 59 -7.58 -12.84 -7.68
C ASP A 59 -9.10 -12.62 -7.54
N GLU A 60 -9.56 -11.38 -7.70
CA GLU A 60 -10.99 -11.01 -7.58
C GLU A 60 -11.78 -11.15 -8.89
N ASN A 61 -11.12 -11.12 -10.05
CA ASN A 61 -11.79 -11.00 -11.36
C ASN A 61 -11.47 -12.15 -12.35
N GLY A 62 -10.43 -12.95 -12.08
CA GLY A 62 -9.97 -14.08 -12.91
C GLY A 62 -8.55 -13.90 -13.46
N HIS A 63 -7.85 -15.03 -13.63
CA HIS A 63 -6.43 -15.07 -14.06
C HIS A 63 -6.22 -15.27 -15.57
N ASP A 64 -7.11 -14.75 -16.42
CA ASP A 64 -6.90 -14.74 -17.86
C ASP A 64 -6.10 -13.50 -18.31
N PHE A 65 -5.55 -13.58 -19.51
CA PHE A 65 -4.72 -12.51 -20.07
C PHE A 65 -5.50 -11.22 -20.35
N ALA A 66 -6.82 -11.29 -20.59
CA ALA A 66 -7.62 -10.08 -20.77
C ALA A 66 -7.71 -9.29 -19.47
N ASN A 67 -7.82 -9.97 -18.32
CA ASN A 67 -7.83 -9.32 -17.02
C ASN A 67 -6.49 -8.70 -16.62
N VAL A 68 -5.35 -9.20 -17.12
CA VAL A 68 -4.06 -8.49 -16.97
C VAL A 68 -4.16 -7.07 -17.51
N TYR A 69 -4.72 -6.91 -18.73
CA TYR A 69 -4.90 -5.59 -19.34
C TYR A 69 -5.91 -4.72 -18.59
N LYS A 70 -7.04 -5.29 -18.19
CA LYS A 70 -8.08 -4.55 -17.48
C LYS A 70 -7.64 -4.10 -16.09
N CYS A 71 -7.01 -4.98 -15.31
CA CYS A 71 -6.47 -4.65 -13.99
C CYS A 71 -5.32 -3.64 -14.08
N SER A 72 -4.48 -3.73 -15.13
CA SER A 72 -3.45 -2.70 -15.41
C SER A 72 -4.08 -1.34 -15.70
N CYS A 73 -5.15 -1.30 -16.51
CA CYS A 73 -5.91 -0.08 -16.76
C CYS A 73 -6.45 0.53 -15.46
N VAL A 74 -6.93 -0.28 -14.53
CA VAL A 74 -7.49 0.23 -13.27
C VAL A 74 -6.41 0.93 -12.44
N ILE A 75 -5.26 0.30 -12.23
CA ILE A 75 -4.21 0.92 -11.40
C ILE A 75 -3.69 2.20 -12.04
N ASP A 76 -3.64 2.26 -13.37
CA ASP A 76 -3.28 3.48 -14.08
C ASP A 76 -4.32 4.58 -13.88
N LYS A 77 -5.62 4.25 -13.91
CA LYS A 77 -6.69 5.22 -13.59
C LYS A 77 -6.62 5.70 -12.15
N MET A 78 -6.38 4.80 -11.19
CA MET A 78 -6.22 5.18 -9.79
C MET A 78 -5.02 6.10 -9.60
N ALA A 79 -3.90 5.82 -10.27
CA ALA A 79 -2.71 6.65 -10.25
C ALA A 79 -2.93 8.06 -10.83
N THR A 80 -3.96 8.30 -11.66
CA THR A 80 -4.30 9.67 -12.09
C THR A 80 -4.98 10.51 -11.00
N ALA A 81 -5.61 9.85 -10.03
CA ALA A 81 -6.49 10.51 -9.06
C ALA A 81 -5.94 10.49 -7.63
N LEU A 82 -5.04 9.55 -7.30
CA LEU A 82 -4.62 9.28 -5.93
C LEU A 82 -3.09 9.19 -5.80
N PRO A 83 -2.44 9.99 -4.94
CA PRO A 83 -1.01 9.83 -4.61
C PRO A 83 -0.69 8.42 -4.12
N TYR A 84 0.53 7.94 -4.33
CA TYR A 84 0.88 6.56 -3.98
C TYR A 84 0.74 6.27 -2.48
N ASP A 85 1.17 7.18 -1.60
CA ASP A 85 1.04 7.01 -0.15
C ASP A 85 -0.43 6.94 0.28
N GLU A 86 -1.28 7.82 -0.28
CA GLU A 86 -2.72 7.77 -0.03
C GLU A 86 -3.35 6.49 -0.61
N PHE A 87 -2.86 5.99 -1.74
CA PHE A 87 -3.29 4.70 -2.29
C PHE A 87 -2.96 3.55 -1.36
N VAL A 88 -1.75 3.50 -0.81
CA VAL A 88 -1.35 2.47 0.15
C VAL A 88 -2.24 2.52 1.39
N ASP A 89 -2.45 3.71 1.96
CA ASP A 89 -3.29 3.89 3.14
C ASP A 89 -4.75 3.51 2.87
N GLN A 90 -5.35 4.10 1.84
CA GLN A 90 -6.76 3.89 1.51
C GLN A 90 -7.05 2.45 1.06
N SER A 91 -6.14 1.82 0.31
CA SER A 91 -6.26 0.41 -0.09
C SER A 91 -6.17 -0.52 1.13
N THR A 92 -5.29 -0.21 2.08
CA THR A 92 -5.14 -0.95 3.34
C THR A 92 -6.42 -0.88 4.17
N PHE A 93 -6.98 0.33 4.36
CA PHE A 93 -8.28 0.47 5.03
C PHE A 93 -9.37 -0.34 4.32
N SER A 94 -9.42 -0.28 2.99
CA SER A 94 -10.43 -1.03 2.22
C SER A 94 -10.29 -2.54 2.35
N ARG A 95 -9.05 -3.06 2.34
CA ARG A 95 -8.74 -4.49 2.46
C ARG A 95 -9.11 -5.05 3.84
N TYR A 96 -8.82 -4.31 4.90
CA TYR A 96 -9.05 -4.76 6.28
C TYR A 96 -10.36 -4.26 6.90
N ALA A 97 -11.22 -3.60 6.13
CA ALA A 97 -12.50 -3.07 6.62
C ALA A 97 -13.42 -4.15 7.25
N SER A 98 -13.26 -5.42 6.87
CA SER A 98 -14.00 -6.57 7.40
C SER A 98 -13.20 -7.39 8.42
N LEU A 99 -11.99 -6.97 8.78
CA LEU A 99 -11.15 -7.71 9.74
C LEU A 99 -11.83 -7.75 11.12
N GLY A 100 -12.04 -8.97 11.62
CA GLY A 100 -12.67 -9.22 12.91
C GLY A 100 -11.74 -9.04 14.11
N GLY A 101 -12.31 -9.14 15.31
CA GLY A 101 -11.56 -9.06 16.57
C GLY A 101 -11.16 -7.65 16.99
N GLU A 102 -10.48 -7.57 18.13
CA GLU A 102 -9.98 -6.31 18.71
C GLU A 102 -8.92 -5.66 17.80
N GLY A 103 -8.03 -6.47 17.20
CA GLY A 103 -7.04 -5.99 16.24
C GLY A 103 -7.64 -5.38 14.96
N GLY A 104 -8.87 -5.77 14.60
CA GLY A 104 -9.61 -5.19 13.48
C GLY A 104 -10.42 -3.93 13.83
N ALA A 105 -10.40 -3.47 15.09
CA ALA A 105 -11.17 -2.31 15.51
C ALA A 105 -10.72 -1.01 14.83
N GLU A 106 -9.41 -0.85 14.62
CA GLU A 106 -8.82 0.33 13.95
C GLU A 106 -9.36 0.53 12.53
N PHE A 107 -9.58 -0.56 11.78
CA PHE A 107 -10.11 -0.47 10.41
C PHE A 107 -11.61 -0.17 10.32
N ARG A 108 -12.29 -0.04 11.47
CA ARG A 108 -13.75 0.16 11.56
C ARG A 108 -14.12 1.47 12.26
N VAL A 109 -13.14 2.32 12.60
CA VAL A 109 -13.38 3.69 13.07
C VAL A 109 -13.86 4.60 11.93
N ASP A 110 -14.38 5.78 12.26
CA ASP A 110 -15.01 6.66 11.27
C ASP A 110 -14.04 7.15 10.19
N HIS A 111 -12.79 7.45 10.57
CA HIS A 111 -11.73 7.76 9.60
C HIS A 111 -11.49 6.61 8.62
N ALA A 112 -11.31 5.38 9.12
CA ALA A 112 -11.08 4.19 8.29
C ALA A 112 -12.25 3.90 7.34
N LYS A 113 -13.49 4.05 7.82
CA LYS A 113 -14.71 3.94 6.99
C LYS A 113 -14.74 4.99 5.88
N ALA A 114 -14.38 6.23 6.20
CA ALA A 114 -14.33 7.32 5.22
C ALA A 114 -13.29 7.05 4.12
N GLN A 115 -12.07 6.62 4.50
CA GLN A 115 -11.02 6.26 3.54
C GLN A 115 -11.42 5.05 2.70
N THR A 116 -11.97 4.01 3.32
CA THR A 116 -12.51 2.83 2.61
C THR A 116 -13.56 3.22 1.57
N LYS A 117 -14.49 4.11 1.94
CA LYS A 117 -15.54 4.57 1.02
C LYS A 117 -14.96 5.34 -0.17
N LYS A 118 -14.01 6.26 0.07
CA LYS A 118 -13.33 7.00 -1.00
C LYS A 118 -12.64 6.04 -1.97
N PHE A 119 -11.85 5.11 -1.43
CA PHE A 119 -11.12 4.12 -2.21
C PHE A 119 -12.05 3.28 -3.09
N ARG A 120 -13.08 2.67 -2.49
CA ARG A 120 -14.01 1.79 -3.19
C ARG A 120 -14.82 2.53 -4.25
N THR A 121 -15.13 3.81 -4.03
CA THR A 121 -15.78 4.64 -5.05
C THR A 121 -14.87 4.83 -6.25
N LEU A 122 -13.62 5.27 -6.02
CA LEU A 122 -12.63 5.46 -7.09
C LEU A 122 -12.33 4.15 -7.84
N GLN A 123 -12.16 3.05 -7.10
CA GLN A 123 -11.91 1.72 -7.66
C GLN A 123 -13.10 1.24 -8.50
N ALA A 124 -14.33 1.40 -8.02
CA ALA A 124 -15.53 1.02 -8.77
C ALA A 124 -15.65 1.84 -10.06
N ASP A 125 -15.33 3.13 -10.04
CA ASP A 125 -15.34 3.99 -11.22
C ASP A 125 -14.29 3.56 -12.24
N ALA A 126 -13.07 3.27 -11.77
CA ALA A 126 -12.00 2.74 -12.59
C ALA A 126 -12.36 1.37 -13.19
N TYR A 127 -12.94 0.45 -12.40
CA TYR A 127 -13.41 -0.86 -12.85
C TYR A 127 -14.43 -0.74 -13.98
N ARG A 128 -15.41 0.16 -13.86
CA ARG A 128 -16.37 0.42 -14.94
C ARG A 128 -15.68 0.95 -16.19
N SER A 129 -14.77 1.90 -16.04
CA SER A 129 -14.04 2.48 -17.19
C SER A 129 -13.10 1.48 -17.89
N CYS A 130 -12.62 0.47 -17.17
CA CYS A 130 -11.67 -0.53 -17.66
C CYS A 130 -12.34 -1.89 -17.99
N GLY A 131 -13.67 -1.98 -18.00
CA GLY A 131 -14.39 -3.20 -18.42
C GLY A 131 -14.34 -4.37 -17.42
N LEU A 132 -14.20 -4.08 -16.11
CA LEU A 132 -14.36 -5.02 -14.99
C LEU A 132 -15.71 -4.87 -14.26
N GLY A 133 -16.46 -3.80 -14.53
CA GLY A 133 -17.81 -3.65 -14.00
C GLY A 133 -18.77 -4.64 -14.66
N GLY A 134 -18.96 -5.81 -14.06
CA GLY A 134 -19.72 -6.90 -14.66
C GLY A 134 -21.16 -6.52 -15.05
N ASP A 135 -21.52 -6.82 -16.29
CA ASP A 135 -22.86 -7.30 -16.60
C ASP A 135 -23.08 -8.58 -15.78
N LYS A 136 -24.00 -8.52 -14.81
CA LYS A 136 -24.40 -9.65 -13.94
C LYS A 136 -25.07 -10.81 -14.70
N THR A 137 -24.91 -10.90 -16.03
CA THR A 137 -25.62 -11.84 -16.90
C THR A 137 -24.78 -13.08 -17.26
N ALA A 138 -23.44 -13.02 -17.15
CA ALA A 138 -22.57 -14.13 -17.60
C ALA A 138 -22.23 -15.18 -16.51
N ALA A 139 -22.48 -14.88 -15.22
CA ALA A 139 -22.08 -15.74 -14.09
C ALA A 139 -23.22 -16.64 -13.55
N SER A 140 -24.34 -16.76 -14.26
CA SER A 140 -25.50 -17.59 -13.86
C SER A 140 -25.94 -18.58 -14.93
N LYS A 141 -24.99 -19.17 -15.66
CA LYS A 141 -25.29 -20.28 -16.57
C LYS A 141 -24.39 -21.47 -16.29
#